data_AF-A0A7D5RT24-F1
#
_entry.id   AF-A0A7D5RT24-F1
#
_cell.length_a   1.000
_cell.length_b   1.000
_cell.length_c   1.000
_cell.angle_alpha   90.00
_cell.angle_beta   90.00
_cell.angle_gamma   90.00
#
_symmetry.space_group_name_H-M   'P 1'
#
loop_
_entity.id
_entity.type
_entity.pdbx_description
1 polymer ?
#
loop_
_entity_poly.entity_id
_entity_poly.type
_entity_poly.pdbx_seq_one_letter_code
_entity_poly.pdbx_strand_id
1 'polypeptide(L)'
;MKRPMAYLLTALILTGSVIDLHDLSKVPYMLRHYQQHKSNTQSFSVSDFFDLHYGASAEQHDKQEHEQHKGLPFKTHDCTTSHISMILTDFAPHIESSFSRIIRYSNFYKSTYTSAFSQSIWQPPKGA
;
A
#
# COMPACT_ATOMS: atom_id res chain seq x y z
N MET A 1 -12.28 2.01 -27.89
CA MET A 1 -11.64 3.06 -27.06
C MET A 1 -11.21 2.58 -25.67
N LYS A 2 -11.90 1.63 -25.02
CA LYS A 2 -11.58 1.18 -23.65
C LYS A 2 -10.30 0.33 -23.51
N ARG A 3 -9.98 -0.48 -24.52
CA ARG A 3 -8.81 -1.38 -24.53
C ARG A 3 -7.44 -0.66 -24.52
N PRO A 4 -7.16 0.30 -25.42
CA PRO A 4 -5.87 1.02 -25.39
C PRO A 4 -5.69 1.83 -24.10
N MET A 5 -6.78 2.39 -23.56
CA MET A 5 -6.76 3.09 -22.28
C MET A 5 -6.37 2.13 -21.14
N ALA A 6 -6.94 0.91 -21.11
CA ALA A 6 -6.57 -0.09 -20.11
C ALA A 6 -5.09 -0.47 -20.19
N TYR A 7 -4.57 -0.74 -21.40
CA TYR A 7 -3.14 -1.04 -21.58
C TYR A 7 -2.23 0.11 -21.14
N LEU A 8 -2.61 1.35 -21.46
CA LEU A 8 -1.87 2.54 -21.05
C LEU A 8 -1.86 2.71 -19.53
N LEU A 9 -2.99 2.50 -18.87
CA LEU A 9 -3.10 2.55 -17.41
C LEU A 9 -2.29 1.45 -16.74
N THR A 10 -2.35 0.21 -17.25
CA THR A 10 -1.54 -0.90 -16.75
C THR A 10 -0.05 -0.60 -16.90
N ALA A 11 0.38 -0.09 -18.05
CA ALA A 11 1.77 0.28 -18.29
C ALA A 11 2.24 1.36 -17.29
N LEU A 12 1.46 2.43 -17.11
CA LEU A 12 1.76 3.51 -16.17
C LEU A 12 1.89 3.03 -14.72
N ILE A 13 0.96 2.17 -14.27
CA ILE A 13 0.99 1.61 -12.92
C ILE A 13 2.22 0.72 -12.73
N LEU A 14 2.51 -0.14 -13.71
CA LEU A 14 3.64 -1.07 -13.62
C LEU A 14 4.98 -0.31 -13.63
N THR A 15 5.15 0.65 -14.54
CA THR A 15 6.38 1.43 -14.64
C THR A 15 6.55 2.40 -13.47
N GLY A 16 5.47 3.01 -13.00
CA GLY A 16 5.50 3.91 -11.83
C GLY A 16 5.77 3.19 -10.52
N SER A 17 5.53 1.88 -10.44
CA SER A 17 5.89 1.07 -9.27
C SER A 17 7.36 0.64 -9.25
N VAL A 18 8.05 0.69 -10.39
CA VAL A 18 9.42 0.17 -10.53
C VAL A 18 10.42 1.32 -10.72
N ILE A 19 9.99 2.39 -11.38
CA ILE A 19 10.83 3.55 -11.70
C ILE A 19 10.39 4.70 -10.81
N ASP A 20 11.29 5.17 -9.95
CA ASP A 20 11.07 6.45 -9.28
C ASP A 20 11.25 7.59 -10.30
N LEU A 21 10.14 8.20 -10.71
CA LEU A 21 10.18 9.35 -11.63
C LEU A 21 10.91 10.55 -11.03
N HIS A 22 11.02 10.64 -9.71
CA HIS A 22 11.83 11.67 -9.04
C HIS A 22 13.31 11.51 -9.40
N ASP A 23 13.82 10.28 -9.54
CA ASP A 23 15.20 10.04 -9.94
C ASP A 23 15.49 10.49 -11.36
N LEU A 24 14.48 10.59 -12.22
CA LEU A 24 14.66 11.13 -13.57
C LEU A 24 15.15 12.59 -13.56
N SER A 25 14.83 13.35 -12.50
CA SER A 25 15.34 14.71 -12.29
C SER A 25 16.86 14.76 -12.04
N LYS A 26 17.48 13.64 -11.64
CA LYS A 26 18.91 13.50 -11.36
C LYS A 26 19.73 13.12 -12.61
N VAL A 27 19.09 12.76 -13.72
CA VAL A 27 19.78 12.40 -14.98
C VAL A 27 20.74 13.48 -15.49
N PRO A 28 20.42 14.80 -15.44
CA PRO A 28 21.38 15.84 -15.82
C PRO A 28 22.63 15.84 -14.95
N TYR A 29 22.52 15.50 -13.66
CA TYR A 29 23.66 15.37 -12.76
C TYR A 29 24.55 14.19 -13.16
N MET A 30 23.94 13.01 -13.39
CA MET A 30 24.64 11.81 -13.87
C MET A 30 25.46 12.08 -15.14
N LEU A 31 24.88 12.81 -16.11
CA LEU A 31 25.56 13.11 -17.36
C LEU A 31 26.77 14.02 -17.16
N ARG A 32 26.68 15.03 -16.27
CA ARG A 32 27.83 15.86 -15.91
C ARG A 32 28.91 15.06 -15.18
N HIS A 33 28.51 14.17 -14.28
CA HIS A 33 29.46 13.32 -13.55
C HIS A 33 30.19 12.36 -14.49
N TYR A 34 29.49 11.77 -15.46
CA TYR A 34 30.12 11.00 -16.53
C TYR A 34 31.13 11.83 -17.34
N GLN A 35 30.79 13.07 -17.69
CA GLN A 35 31.70 13.96 -18.41
C GLN A 35 32.98 14.27 -17.60
N GLN A 36 32.90 14.37 -16.28
CA GLN A 36 34.07 14.56 -15.40
C GLN A 36 35.01 13.34 -15.43
N HIS A 37 34.47 12.11 -15.33
CA HIS A 37 35.28 10.90 -15.46
C HIS A 37 35.93 10.78 -16.85
N LYS A 38 35.18 11.17 -17.90
CA LYS A 38 35.69 11.19 -19.27
C LYS A 38 36.76 12.26 -19.51
N SER A 39 36.70 13.41 -18.83
CA SER A 39 37.77 14.41 -18.93
C SER A 39 39.04 14.01 -18.21
N ASN A 40 38.92 13.21 -17.14
CA ASN A 40 40.06 12.75 -16.35
C ASN A 40 40.75 11.52 -16.97
N THR A 41 40.06 10.78 -17.85
CA THR A 41 40.56 9.54 -18.45
C THR A 41 40.18 9.46 -19.92
N GLN A 42 41.18 9.46 -20.80
CA GLN A 42 41.01 9.46 -22.26
C GLN A 42 40.13 8.32 -22.80
N SER A 43 40.06 7.18 -22.10
CA SER A 43 39.36 5.96 -22.53
C SER A 43 38.17 5.57 -21.64
N PHE A 44 37.56 6.50 -20.92
CA PHE A 44 36.41 6.17 -20.07
C PHE A 44 35.12 6.08 -20.88
N SER A 45 34.50 4.90 -20.89
CA SER A 45 33.27 4.63 -21.63
C SER A 45 32.03 4.75 -20.74
N VAL A 46 30.85 4.78 -21.38
CA VAL A 46 29.56 4.78 -20.68
C VAL A 46 29.36 3.47 -19.90
N SER A 47 29.81 2.33 -20.44
CA SER A 47 29.74 1.05 -19.73
C SER A 47 30.62 1.03 -18.48
N ASP A 48 31.81 1.64 -18.55
CA ASP A 48 32.71 1.72 -17.40
C ASP A 48 32.08 2.55 -16.28
N PHE A 49 31.37 3.62 -16.64
CA PHE A 49 30.60 4.41 -15.67
C PHE A 49 29.53 3.57 -14.97
N PHE A 50 28.74 2.81 -15.73
CA PHE A 50 27.70 1.97 -15.13
C PHE A 50 28.29 0.84 -14.30
N ASP A 51 29.39 0.22 -14.70
CA ASP A 51 30.03 -0.83 -13.90
C ASP A 51 30.65 -0.27 -12.61
N LEU A 52 31.27 0.90 -12.69
CA LEU A 52 31.88 1.56 -11.53
C LEU A 52 30.85 2.06 -10.51
N HIS A 53 29.70 2.58 -10.98
CA HIS A 53 28.69 3.21 -10.12
C HIS A 53 27.48 2.32 -9.82
N TYR A 54 27.18 1.30 -10.62
CA TYR A 54 26.01 0.40 -10.45
C TYR A 54 26.38 -1.09 -10.53
N GLY A 55 27.63 -1.43 -10.83
CA GLY A 55 28.12 -2.79 -10.90
C GLY A 55 28.65 -3.31 -9.56
N ALA A 56 29.44 -4.39 -9.62
CA ALA A 56 29.94 -5.08 -8.44
C ALA A 56 30.89 -4.22 -7.58
N SER A 57 31.58 -3.25 -8.20
CA SER A 57 32.53 -2.36 -7.55
C SER A 57 31.90 -1.11 -6.93
N ALA A 58 30.59 -0.90 -7.14
CA ALA A 58 29.88 0.31 -6.73
C ALA A 58 30.00 0.60 -5.23
N GLU A 59 29.86 -0.41 -4.37
CA GLU A 59 29.93 -0.23 -2.92
C GLU A 59 31.33 0.21 -2.45
N GLN A 60 32.38 -0.27 -3.13
CA GLN A 60 33.76 0.11 -2.82
C GLN A 60 34.05 1.53 -3.30
N HIS A 61 33.59 1.88 -4.50
CA HIS A 61 33.73 3.21 -5.08
C HIS A 61 32.95 4.26 -4.26
N ASP A 62 31.75 3.92 -3.79
CA ASP A 62 30.92 4.78 -2.93
C ASP A 62 31.59 5.09 -1.58
N LYS A 63 32.42 4.19 -1.04
CA LYS A 63 33.18 4.45 0.20
C LYS A 63 34.32 5.46 0.01
N GLN A 64 34.82 5.60 -1.22
CA GLN A 64 35.94 6.50 -1.54
C GLN A 64 35.46 7.93 -1.87
N GLU A 65 34.29 8.09 -2.50
CA GLU A 65 33.73 9.38 -2.94
C GLU A 65 32.30 9.64 -2.42
N HIS A 66 32.06 9.35 -1.13
CA HIS A 66 30.74 9.29 -0.50
C HIS A 66 29.84 10.54 -0.70
N GLU A 67 30.42 11.75 -0.77
CA GLU A 67 29.64 12.98 -0.92
C GLU A 67 29.26 13.30 -2.37
N GLN A 68 29.97 12.76 -3.37
CA GLN A 68 29.68 13.02 -4.77
C GLN A 68 28.63 12.04 -5.35
N HIS A 69 28.40 10.88 -4.74
CA HIS A 69 27.49 9.89 -5.32
C HIS A 69 26.03 10.01 -4.87
N LYS A 70 25.74 10.84 -3.85
CA LYS A 70 24.36 11.09 -3.36
C LYS A 70 23.42 11.67 -4.42
N GLY A 71 23.97 12.26 -5.48
CA GLY A 71 23.20 12.87 -6.56
C GLY A 71 22.84 11.93 -7.72
N LEU A 72 23.34 10.69 -7.74
CA LEU A 72 23.08 9.76 -8.83
C LEU A 72 21.67 9.15 -8.74
N PRO A 73 20.97 8.96 -9.88
CA PRO A 73 19.67 8.31 -9.91
C PRO A 73 19.79 6.83 -9.52
N PHE A 74 18.74 6.25 -8.95
CA PHE A 74 18.59 4.82 -8.69
C PHE A 74 19.63 4.20 -7.72
N LYS A 75 20.34 5.02 -6.94
CA LYS A 75 21.32 4.55 -5.94
C LYS A 75 20.68 4.15 -4.61
N THR A 76 19.57 4.79 -4.25
CA THR A 76 18.80 4.49 -3.04
C THR A 76 17.38 4.11 -3.43
N HIS A 77 16.87 3.04 -2.83
CA HIS A 77 15.43 2.87 -2.70
C HIS A 77 14.94 3.79 -1.58
N ASP A 78 15.14 5.11 -1.73
CA ASP A 78 14.39 6.04 -0.91
C ASP A 78 12.95 5.82 -1.33
N CYS A 79 12.18 5.18 -0.44
CA CYS A 79 10.78 4.83 -0.67
C CYS A 79 9.92 6.10 -0.76
N THR A 80 10.10 6.90 -1.81
CA THR A 80 9.05 7.67 -2.45
C THR A 80 8.26 6.75 -3.38
N THR A 81 7.97 5.53 -2.92
CA THR A 81 6.77 4.82 -3.34
C THR A 81 5.62 5.70 -2.91
N SER A 82 5.27 6.69 -3.75
CA SER A 82 3.95 7.27 -3.72
C SER A 82 3.04 6.09 -4.03
N HIS A 83 2.61 5.41 -2.96
CA HIS A 83 1.54 4.44 -3.03
C HIS A 83 0.36 5.22 -3.59
N ILE A 84 0.15 5.15 -4.91
CA ILE A 84 -1.06 5.62 -5.53
C ILE A 84 -2.12 4.63 -5.05
N SER A 85 -2.67 4.92 -3.88
CA SER A 85 -3.81 4.22 -3.33
C SER A 85 -4.98 4.53 -4.25
N MET A 86 -5.17 3.69 -5.26
CA MET A 86 -6.35 3.74 -6.10
C MET A 86 -7.52 3.23 -5.26
N ILE A 87 -8.21 4.16 -4.59
CA ILE A 87 -9.45 3.85 -3.88
C ILE A 87 -10.48 3.55 -4.97
N LEU A 88 -10.71 2.27 -5.23
CA LEU A 88 -11.89 1.82 -5.95
C LEU A 88 -13.10 2.09 -5.04
N THR A 89 -13.84 3.14 -5.35
CA THR A 89 -15.11 3.42 -4.67
C THR A 89 -16.03 2.23 -4.91
N ASP A 90 -16.42 1.56 -3.82
CA ASP A 90 -17.28 0.39 -3.88
C ASP A 90 -18.60 0.77 -4.54
N PHE A 91 -18.87 0.23 -5.73
CA PHE A 91 -20.14 0.45 -6.42
C PHE A 91 -21.17 -0.42 -5.72
N ALA A 92 -21.88 0.14 -4.74
CA ALA A 92 -23.00 -0.53 -4.08
C ALA A 92 -24.28 -0.31 -4.91
N PRO A 93 -24.73 -1.28 -5.72
CA PRO A 93 -26.02 -1.16 -6.37
C PRO A 93 -27.11 -1.11 -5.29
N HIS A 94 -27.98 -0.12 -5.36
CA HIS A 94 -29.12 0.02 -4.45
C HIS A 94 -30.13 -1.10 -4.78
N ILE A 95 -30.05 -2.23 -4.07
CA ILE A 95 -31.02 -3.31 -4.20
C ILE A 95 -32.26 -2.88 -3.41
N GLU A 96 -33.24 -2.31 -4.11
CA GLU A 96 -34.59 -2.09 -3.59
C GLU A 96 -35.24 -3.44 -3.26
N SER A 97 -35.29 -3.79 -1.98
CA SER A 97 -35.97 -5.01 -1.51
C SER A 97 -37.49 -4.79 -1.52
N SER A 98 -38.17 -5.25 -2.56
CA SER A 98 -39.62 -5.08 -2.74
C SER A 98 -40.52 -6.01 -1.91
N PHE A 99 -40.01 -6.63 -0.84
CA PHE A 99 -40.82 -7.57 -0.04
C PHE A 99 -40.68 -7.36 1.47
N SER A 100 -41.61 -6.59 2.05
CA SER A 100 -41.83 -6.59 3.51
C SER A 100 -42.81 -7.72 3.86
N ARG A 101 -42.29 -8.87 4.30
CA ARG A 101 -43.14 -9.94 4.83
C ARG A 101 -43.64 -9.53 6.23
N ILE A 102 -44.90 -9.13 6.33
CA ILE A 102 -45.54 -8.86 7.63
C ILE A 102 -45.75 -10.20 8.36
N ILE A 103 -44.93 -10.49 9.35
CA ILE A 103 -45.11 -11.66 10.23
C ILE A 103 -46.09 -11.26 11.35
N ARG A 104 -47.31 -11.81 11.34
CA ARG A 104 -48.25 -11.68 12.45
C ARG A 104 -47.99 -12.79 13.45
N TYR A 105 -47.41 -12.46 14.60
CA TYR A 105 -47.31 -13.38 15.72
C TYR A 105 -48.66 -13.44 16.45
N SER A 106 -49.22 -14.64 16.60
CA SER A 106 -50.35 -14.89 17.49
C SER A 106 -49.82 -15.66 18.70
N ASN A 107 -49.83 -15.02 19.86
CA ASN A 107 -49.47 -15.67 21.11
C ASN A 107 -50.69 -16.48 21.59
N PHE A 108 -50.62 -17.81 21.46
CA PHE A 108 -51.66 -18.73 21.95
C PHE A 108 -51.41 -19.22 23.37
N TYR A 109 -50.46 -18.63 24.11
CA TYR A 109 -50.11 -19.08 25.45
C TYR A 109 -51.20 -18.70 26.46
N LYS A 110 -51.95 -19.69 26.95
CA LYS A 110 -52.76 -19.59 28.16
C LYS A 110 -51.99 -20.26 29.30
N SER A 111 -51.57 -19.47 30.29
CA SER A 111 -50.99 -20.02 31.51
C SER A 111 -52.04 -20.85 32.24
N THR A 112 -51.79 -22.15 32.40
CA THR A 112 -52.67 -23.07 33.14
C THR A 112 -52.25 -23.26 34.59
N TYR A 113 -51.22 -22.55 35.06
CA TYR A 113 -50.75 -22.65 36.44
C TYR A 113 -51.15 -21.42 37.26
N THR A 114 -51.71 -21.67 38.44
CA THR A 114 -51.90 -20.69 39.50
C THR A 114 -51.10 -21.19 40.71
N SER A 115 -50.02 -20.49 41.04
CA SER A 115 -49.26 -20.74 42.26
C SER A 115 -49.83 -19.88 43.39
N ALA A 116 -50.21 -20.51 44.50
CA ALA A 116 -50.41 -19.79 45.76
C ALA A 116 -49.02 -19.39 46.28
N PHE A 117 -48.56 -18.23 45.83
CA PHE A 117 -47.27 -17.67 46.23
C PHE A 117 -47.22 -17.52 47.75
N SER A 118 -46.46 -18.40 48.42
CA SER A 118 -46.16 -18.27 49.84
C SER A 118 -44.83 -17.55 50.01
N GLN A 119 -44.87 -16.34 50.56
CA GLN A 119 -43.67 -15.53 50.84
C GLN A 119 -42.75 -16.13 51.92
N SER A 120 -43.13 -17.25 52.56
CA SER A 120 -42.37 -17.83 53.67
C SER A 120 -41.14 -18.64 53.23
N ILE A 121 -40.96 -18.94 51.94
CA ILE A 121 -39.85 -19.77 51.45
C ILE A 121 -38.47 -19.08 51.57
N TRP A 122 -38.45 -17.78 51.83
CA TRP A 122 -37.23 -16.97 51.98
C TRP A 122 -36.98 -16.49 53.41
N GLN A 123 -37.64 -17.06 54.42
CA GLN A 123 -37.34 -16.69 55.80
C GLN A 123 -36.07 -17.39 56.29
N PRO A 124 -35.11 -16.65 56.89
CA PRO A 124 -33.90 -17.26 57.44
C PRO A 124 -34.24 -18.18 58.64
N PRO A 125 -33.40 -19.19 58.93
CA PRO A 125 -33.61 -20.08 60.06
C PRO A 125 -33.66 -19.30 61.37
N LYS A 126 -34.69 -19.54 62.19
CA LYS A 126 -34.77 -18.97 63.54
C LYS A 126 -33.93 -19.86 64.46
N GLY A 127 -32.82 -19.32 64.94
CA GLY A 127 -31.90 -20.02 65.86
C GLY A 127 -32.52 -20.28 67.24
N ALA A 128 -31.98 -21.31 67.91
CA ALA A 128 -32.38 -21.79 69.24
C ALA A 128 -31.93 -20.87 70.39
#